data_AF-A0A2M7WGE5-F1
#
_entry.id   AF-A0A2M7WGE5-F1
#
_cell.length_a   1.000
_cell.length_b   1.000
_cell.length_c   1.000
_cell.angle_alpha   90.00
_cell.angle_beta   90.00
_cell.angle_gamma   90.00
#
_symmetry.space_group_name_H-M   'P 1'
#
loop_
_entity.id
_entity.type
_entity.pdbx_description
1 polymer ?
#
loop_
_entity_poly.entity_id
_entity_poly.type
_entity_poly.pdbx_seq_one_letter_code
_entity_poly.pdbx_strand_id
1 'polypeptide(L)' 'MTGLSESKDKRVFNNILGAIGHTPLVRLGRIAHDLPCPLYAKLEFMNPGGSIKDRVGA' A
#
# COMPACT_ATOMS: atom_id res chain seq x y z
N MET A 1 25.81 9.03 -15.97
CA MET A 1 24.40 8.86 -16.37
C MET A 1 23.98 7.43 -16.05
N THR A 2 23.64 7.13 -14.80
CA THR A 2 23.06 5.82 -14.43
C THR A 2 22.15 6.03 -13.23
N GLY A 3 21.10 6.83 -13.42
CA GLY A 3 19.92 6.76 -12.56
C GLY A 3 19.08 5.57 -13.03
N LEU A 4 18.54 4.79 -12.10
CA LEU A 4 17.49 3.84 -12.44
C LEU A 4 16.34 4.63 -13.06
N SER A 5 15.96 4.32 -14.30
CA SER A 5 14.76 4.90 -14.91
C SER A 5 13.54 4.51 -14.09
N GLU A 6 12.51 5.36 -14.08
CA GLU A 6 11.22 5.02 -13.48
C GLU A 6 10.74 3.65 -13.98
N SER A 7 10.23 2.83 -13.06
CA SER A 7 9.79 1.49 -13.36
C SER A 7 8.76 1.06 -12.33
N LYS A 8 7.52 0.88 -12.78
CA LYS A 8 6.42 0.46 -11.92
C LYS A 8 6.64 -0.96 -11.38
N ASP A 9 7.13 -1.87 -12.21
CA ASP A 9 7.38 -3.28 -11.84
C ASP A 9 8.47 -3.41 -10.76
N LYS A 10 9.53 -2.58 -10.87
CA LYS A 10 10.61 -2.53 -9.87
C LYS A 10 10.33 -1.55 -8.73
N ARG A 11 9.17 -0.87 -8.73
CA ARG A 11 8.78 0.21 -7.81
C ARG A 11 9.84 1.31 -7.69
N VAL A 12 10.42 1.73 -8.81
CA VAL A 12 11.27 2.92 -8.92
C VAL A 12 10.37 4.08 -9.34
N PHE A 13 10.25 5.09 -8.47
CA PHE A 13 9.40 6.26 -8.68
C PHE A 13 10.24 7.53 -8.78
N ASN A 14 9.71 8.53 -9.48
CA ASN A 14 10.34 9.86 -9.58
C ASN A 14 10.52 10.54 -8.21
N ASN A 15 9.53 10.37 -7.34
CA ASN A 15 9.50 10.92 -5.99
C ASN A 15 8.60 10.08 -5.07
N ILE A 16 8.53 10.48 -3.80
CA ILE A 16 7.81 9.74 -2.75
C ILE A 16 6.30 9.66 -3.00
N LEU A 17 5.71 10.62 -3.72
CA LEU A 17 4.27 10.61 -4.03
C LEU A 17 3.90 9.40 -4.91
N GLY A 18 4.83 8.95 -5.77
CA GLY A 18 4.64 7.74 -6.58
C GLY A 18 4.55 6.45 -5.74
N ALA A 19 5.02 6.46 -4.50
CA ALA A 19 4.91 5.33 -3.59
C ALA A 19 3.60 5.32 -2.77
N ILE A 20 2.74 6.34 -2.91
CA ILE A 20 1.43 6.40 -2.22
C ILE A 20 0.46 5.43 -2.89
N GLY A 21 -0.23 4.64 -2.08
CA GLY A 21 -1.20 3.66 -2.53
C GLY A 21 -0.60 2.30 -2.85
N HIS A 22 -1.33 1.49 -3.63
CA HIS A 22 -1.01 0.07 -3.87
C HIS A 22 -0.66 -0.73 -2.60
N THR A 23 -1.20 -0.31 -1.46
CA THR A 23 -1.02 -0.95 -0.15
C THR A 23 -1.63 -2.35 -0.16
N PRO A 24 -1.08 -3.31 0.60
CA PRO A 24 -1.59 -4.68 0.62
C PRO A 24 -3.05 -4.77 1.07
N LEU A 25 -3.79 -5.72 0.48
CA LEU A 25 -5.06 -6.21 1.01
C LEU A 25 -4.78 -7.58 1.65
N VAL A 26 -4.99 -7.69 2.96
CA VAL A 26 -4.58 -8.87 3.75
C VAL A 26 -5.79 -9.53 4.39
N ARG A 27 -5.89 -10.86 4.25
CA ARG A 27 -6.97 -11.65 4.86
C ARG A 27 -6.76 -11.79 6.36
N LEU A 28 -7.77 -11.45 7.16
CA LEU A 28 -7.73 -11.52 8.63
C LEU A 28 -8.21 -12.87 9.17
N GLY A 29 -7.60 -13.97 8.73
CA GLY A 29 -8.12 -15.33 8.98
C GLY A 29 -8.26 -15.73 10.46
N ARG A 30 -7.36 -15.27 11.34
CA ARG A 30 -7.39 -15.63 12.77
C ARG A 30 -8.53 -14.94 13.53
N ILE A 31 -8.73 -13.64 13.30
CA ILE A 31 -9.72 -12.84 14.03
C ILE A 31 -11.12 -13.07 13.45
N ALA A 32 -11.23 -13.28 12.14
CA ALA A 32 -12.48 -13.47 11.43
C ALA A 32 -12.93 -14.93 11.31
N HIS A 33 -12.39 -15.84 12.13
CA HIS A 33 -12.61 -17.28 11.94
C HIS A 33 -14.09 -17.72 12.06
N ASP A 34 -14.89 -17.01 12.87
CA ASP A 34 -16.32 -17.29 13.07
C ASP A 34 -17.23 -16.45 12.16
N LEU A 35 -16.68 -15.59 11.30
CA LEU A 35 -17.50 -14.78 10.41
C LEU A 35 -17.99 -15.63 9.22
N PRO A 36 -19.26 -15.46 8.79
CA PRO A 36 -19.81 -16.17 7.64
C PRO A 36 -19.24 -15.67 6.30
N CYS A 37 -18.25 -14.77 6.33
CA CYS A 37 -17.64 -14.20 5.15
C CYS A 37 -16.13 -13.95 5.35
N PRO A 38 -15.35 -13.87 4.26
CA PRO A 38 -13.96 -13.46 4.35
C PRO A 38 -13.82 -11.99 4.79
N LEU A 39 -13.03 -11.75 5.83
CA LEU A 39 -12.63 -10.39 6.24
C LEU A 39 -11.23 -10.06 5.73
N TYR A 40 -11.07 -8.87 5.16
CA TYR A 40 -9.80 -8.34 4.70
C TYR A 40 -9.54 -6.95 5.28
N ALA A 41 -8.26 -6.63 5.52
CA ALA A 41 -7.80 -5.31 5.86
C ALA A 41 -6.95 -4.72 4.74
N LYS A 42 -7.24 -3.48 4.36
CA LYS A 42 -6.38 -2.68 3.47
C LYS A 42 -5.37 -1.94 4.34
N LEU A 43 -4.07 -2.25 4.18
CA LEU A 43 -3.03 -1.80 5.12
C LEU A 43 -2.53 -0.39 4.78
N GLU A 44 -3.40 0.61 4.97
CA GLU A 44 -3.12 2.02 4.63
C GLU A 44 -2.03 2.68 5.47
N PHE A 45 -1.63 2.07 6.59
CA PHE A 45 -0.46 2.52 7.35
C PHE A 45 0.86 2.29 6.59
N MET A 46 0.85 1.51 5.49
CA MET A 46 2.02 1.25 4.66
C MET A 46 2.25 2.31 3.58
N ASN A 47 1.43 3.36 3.51
CA ASN A 47 1.80 4.54 2.73
C ASN A 47 3.03 5.24 3.38
N PRO A 48 3.82 6.02 2.63
CA PRO A 48 5.08 6.60 3.13
C PRO A 48 5.01 7.45 4.40
N GLY A 49 3.95 8.23 4.57
CA GLY A 49 3.63 9.03 5.75
C GLY A 49 2.87 8.25 6.83
N GLY A 50 2.69 6.95 6.67
CA GLY A 50 2.25 6.04 7.72
C GLY A 50 0.74 5.97 7.93
N SER A 51 -0.07 6.58 7.04
CA SER A 51 -1.52 6.53 7.19
C SER A 51 -2.29 6.70 5.87
N ILE A 52 -3.61 6.54 5.95
CA ILE A 52 -4.54 6.84 4.84
C ILE A 52 -4.47 8.30 4.38
N LYS A 53 -4.01 9.22 5.22
CA LYS A 53 -4.03 10.67 4.93
C LYS A 53 -3.08 11.05 3.80
N ASP A 54 -2.07 10.22 3.53
CA ASP A 54 -1.17 10.39 2.40
C ASP A 54 -1.94 10.43 1.07
N ARG A 55 -3.05 9.67 0.93
CA ARG A 55 -3.86 9.71 -0.30
C ARG A 55 -4.57 11.03 -0.53
N VAL A 56 -4.96 11.70 0.55
CA VAL A 56 -5.72 12.96 0.48
C VAL A 56 -4.77 14.15 0.32
N GLY A 57 -3.56 14.04 0.87
CA GLY A 57 -2.53 15.07 0.77
C GLY A 57 -1.56 14.94 -0.41
N ALA A 58 -1.71 13.91 -1.25
CA ALA A 58 -0.87 13.64 -2.42
C ALA A 58 -1.10 14.62 -3.58
#